data_AF-A0A4Q5M324-F1
#
_entry.id   AF-A0A4Q5M324-F1
#
_cell.length_a   1.000
_cell.length_b   1.000
_cell.length_c   1.000
_cell.angle_alpha   90.00
_cell.angle_beta   90.00
_cell.angle_gamma   90.00
#
_symmetry.space_group_name_H-M   'P 1'
#
loop_
_entity.id
_entity.type
_entity.pdbx_description
1 polymer ?
#
loop_
_entity_poly.entity_id
_entity_poly.type
_entity_poly.pdbx_seq_one_letter_code
_entity_poly.pdbx_strand_id
1 'polypeptide(L)'
;MLTDEQIFDILDGCADAEVLQQHTYLLANSGVYQQYFKELESIHLDLAQMPLEHTSVSFTENVLAATPVAKPKVISVKKKDWSRKLPYIFFGTMVAILVVSVIIAIFYQPTSATVQQEPNILIKELSDLFSKYFTQLGILLNLIVMLALFDKKILRPYFKQRRISLG
;
A
#
# COMPACT_ATOMS: atom_id res chain seq x y z
N MET A 1 -27.31 18.46 28.18
CA MET A 1 -28.42 17.64 27.63
C MET A 1 -27.94 17.13 26.29
N LEU A 2 -28.29 15.89 25.94
CA LEU A 2 -27.98 15.32 24.62
C LEU A 2 -28.84 16.02 23.56
N THR A 3 -28.34 16.13 22.33
CA THR A 3 -29.12 16.63 21.20
C THR A 3 -30.06 15.55 20.67
N ASP A 4 -31.13 15.95 19.99
CA ASP A 4 -32.12 15.04 19.40
C ASP A 4 -31.45 14.03 18.45
N GLU A 5 -30.49 14.49 17.63
CA GLU A 5 -29.69 13.64 16.73
C GLU A 5 -28.94 12.55 17.50
N GLN A 6 -28.29 12.90 18.61
CA GLN A 6 -27.59 11.92 19.46
C GLN A 6 -28.55 10.93 20.11
N ILE A 7 -29.80 11.33 20.38
CA ILE A 7 -30.83 10.42 20.91
C ILE A 7 -31.29 9.46 19.82
N PHE A 8 -31.46 9.93 18.58
CA PHE A 8 -31.76 9.05 17.45
C PHE A 8 -30.60 8.09 17.14
N ASP A 9 -29.35 8.54 17.21
CA ASP A 9 -28.18 7.66 17.06
C ASP A 9 -28.18 6.53 18.10
N ILE A 10 -28.64 6.81 19.33
CA ILE A 10 -28.79 5.79 20.38
C ILE A 10 -29.91 4.81 20.01
N LEU A 11 -31.06 5.30 19.53
CA LEU A 11 -32.20 4.46 19.13
C LEU A 11 -31.88 3.59 17.91
N ASP A 12 -31.12 4.11 16.95
CA ASP A 12 -30.65 3.41 15.75
C ASP A 12 -29.48 2.43 16.06
N GLY A 13 -28.89 2.51 17.25
CA GLY A 13 -27.76 1.69 17.67
C GLY A 13 -26.40 2.08 17.07
N CYS A 14 -26.29 3.30 16.52
CA CYS A 14 -25.09 3.85 15.91
C CYS A 14 -24.31 4.82 16.82
N ALA A 15 -24.79 5.08 18.04
CA ALA A 15 -24.17 6.05 18.95
C ALA A 15 -22.75 5.66 19.41
N ASP A 16 -21.89 6.68 19.53
CA ASP A 16 -20.56 6.56 20.10
C ASP A 16 -20.59 6.17 21.59
N ALA A 17 -19.52 5.52 22.06
CA ALA A 17 -19.41 5.04 23.43
C ALA A 17 -19.51 6.16 24.49
N GLU A 18 -19.01 7.37 24.18
CA GLU A 18 -19.11 8.54 25.05
C GLU A 18 -20.56 9.02 25.21
N VAL A 19 -21.32 9.00 24.12
CA VAL A 19 -22.74 9.39 24.07
C VAL A 19 -23.59 8.39 24.86
N LEU A 20 -23.28 7.09 24.76
CA LEU A 20 -23.94 6.04 25.55
C LEU A 20 -23.68 6.19 27.06
N GLN A 21 -22.45 6.51 27.46
CA GLN A 21 -22.14 6.78 28.86
C GLN A 21 -22.89 8.01 29.39
N GLN A 22 -22.95 9.08 28.60
CA GLN A 22 -23.72 10.26 28.96
C GLN A 22 -25.22 9.98 29.04
N HIS A 23 -25.76 9.18 28.13
CA HIS A 23 -27.15 8.75 28.13
C HIS A 23 -27.51 7.95 29.38
N THR A 24 -26.70 6.93 29.74
CA THR A 24 -26.93 6.13 30.96
C THR A 24 -26.87 6.99 32.22
N TYR A 25 -25.93 7.94 32.30
CA TYR A 25 -25.86 8.91 33.39
C TYR A 25 -27.11 9.81 33.46
N LEU A 26 -27.58 10.33 32.32
CA LEU A 26 -28.75 11.21 32.28
C LEU A 26 -30.06 10.47 32.56
N LEU A 27 -30.18 9.21 32.12
CA LEU A 27 -31.29 8.34 32.50
C LEU A 27 -31.33 8.09 34.00
N ALA A 28 -30.18 7.88 34.67
CA ALA A 28 -30.18 7.62 36.11
C ALA A 28 -30.50 8.87 36.95
N ASN A 29 -30.10 10.06 36.49
CA ASN A 29 -30.09 11.26 37.33
C ASN A 29 -31.18 12.30 37.02
N SER A 30 -31.88 12.19 35.88
CA SER A 30 -32.88 13.18 35.46
C SER A 30 -34.20 12.54 35.01
N GLY A 31 -35.25 12.71 35.80
CA GLY A 31 -36.60 12.27 35.43
C GLY A 31 -37.16 13.02 34.21
N VAL A 32 -36.78 14.28 34.02
CA VAL A 32 -37.18 15.08 32.84
C VAL A 32 -36.59 14.48 31.56
N TYR A 33 -35.33 14.06 31.61
CA TYR A 33 -34.68 13.42 30.47
C TYR A 33 -35.28 12.05 30.16
N GLN A 34 -35.60 11.24 31.18
CA GLN A 34 -36.29 9.96 30.99
C GLN A 34 -37.62 10.10 30.25
N GLN A 35 -38.41 11.11 30.63
CA GLN A 35 -39.71 11.35 29.98
C GLN A 35 -39.51 11.78 28.53
N TYR A 36 -38.61 12.74 28.29
CA TYR A 36 -38.29 13.21 26.94
C TYR A 36 -37.75 12.09 26.03
N PHE A 37 -36.88 11.22 26.56
CA PHE A 37 -36.39 10.06 25.82
C PHE A 37 -37.51 9.08 25.45
N LYS A 38 -38.44 8.80 26.38
CA LYS A 38 -39.60 7.93 26.10
C LYS A 38 -40.52 8.51 25.01
N GLU A 39 -40.71 9.82 25.00
CA GLU A 39 -41.49 10.49 23.95
C GLU A 39 -40.83 10.30 22.57
N LEU A 40 -39.51 10.53 22.48
CA LEU A 40 -38.76 10.32 21.23
C LEU A 40 -38.70 8.84 20.81
N GLU A 41 -38.53 7.92 21.76
CA GLU A 41 -38.57 6.48 21.52
C GLU A 41 -39.92 6.05 20.92
N SER A 42 -41.03 6.59 21.44
CA SER A 42 -42.36 6.30 20.92
C SER A 42 -42.55 6.76 19.48
N ILE A 43 -42.07 7.97 19.16
CA ILE A 43 -42.12 8.52 17.79
C ILE A 43 -41.26 7.68 16.84
N HIS A 44 -40.07 7.28 17.28
CA HIS A 44 -39.17 6.44 16.49
C HIS A 44 -39.81 5.08 16.17
N LEU A 45 -40.45 4.44 17.15
CA LEU A 45 -41.15 3.18 16.94
C LEU A 45 -42.36 3.32 16.00
N ASP A 46 -43.13 4.39 16.13
CA ASP A 46 -44.24 4.68 15.23
C ASP A 46 -43.76 4.87 13.78
N LEU A 47 -42.65 5.59 13.60
CA LEU A 47 -42.00 5.77 12.28
C LEU A 47 -41.48 4.45 11.71
N ALA A 48 -40.88 3.60 12.55
CA ALA A 48 -40.39 2.28 12.13
C ALA A 48 -41.53 1.33 11.71
N GLN A 49 -42.73 1.52 12.26
CA GLN A 49 -43.93 0.76 11.91
C GLN A 49 -44.72 1.34 10.73
N MET A 50 -44.37 2.55 10.25
CA MET A 50 -45.02 3.09 9.07
C MET A 50 -44.76 2.18 7.86
N PRO A 51 -45.80 1.90 7.06
CA PRO A 51 -45.63 1.13 5.83
C PRO A 51 -44.75 1.93 4.87
N LEU A 52 -43.47 1.55 4.81
CA LEU A 52 -42.55 2.10 3.83
C LEU A 52 -43.04 1.74 2.43
N GLU A 53 -43.01 2.70 1.50
CA GLU A 53 -43.33 2.44 0.11
C GLU A 53 -42.41 1.33 -0.41
N HIS A 54 -43.01 0.23 -0.86
CA HIS A 54 -42.26 -0.85 -1.47
C HIS A 54 -41.53 -0.32 -2.70
N THR A 55 -40.21 -0.46 -2.73
CA THR A 55 -39.45 -0.24 -3.97
C THR A 55 -40.10 -1.07 -5.08
N SER A 56 -40.20 -0.52 -6.28
CA SER A 56 -40.78 -1.26 -7.40
C SER A 56 -40.08 -2.61 -7.53
N VAL A 57 -40.83 -3.68 -7.78
CA VAL A 57 -40.28 -5.04 -7.93
C VAL A 57 -39.12 -5.05 -8.94
N SER A 58 -39.23 -4.22 -9.98
CA SER A 58 -38.20 -3.97 -10.98
C SER A 58 -36.89 -3.35 -10.46
N PHE A 59 -36.93 -2.56 -9.38
CA PHE A 59 -35.72 -1.98 -8.78
C PHE A 59 -34.90 -3.04 -8.06
N THR A 60 -35.55 -3.86 -7.22
CA THR A 60 -34.88 -4.94 -6.50
C THR A 60 -34.28 -5.95 -7.47
N GLU A 61 -35.01 -6.31 -8.54
CA GLU A 61 -34.51 -7.18 -9.61
C GLU A 61 -33.32 -6.56 -10.35
N ASN A 62 -33.39 -5.28 -10.72
CA ASN A 62 -32.30 -4.60 -11.41
C ASN A 62 -31.05 -4.47 -10.53
N VAL A 63 -31.19 -4.20 -9.23
CA VAL A 63 -30.07 -4.10 -8.30
C VAL A 63 -29.44 -5.48 -8.07
N LEU A 64 -30.25 -6.53 -7.91
CA LEU A 64 -29.75 -7.92 -7.79
C LEU A 64 -29.08 -8.41 -9.07
N ALA A 65 -29.61 -8.04 -10.24
CA ALA A 65 -28.98 -8.33 -11.53
C ALA A 65 -27.67 -7.56 -11.75
N ALA A 66 -27.59 -6.33 -11.24
CA ALA A 66 -26.40 -5.49 -11.30
C ALA A 66 -25.33 -5.86 -10.26
N THR A 67 -25.71 -6.52 -9.16
CA THR A 67 -24.75 -7.01 -8.18
C THR A 67 -24.12 -8.30 -8.70
N PRO A 68 -22.79 -8.38 -8.88
CA PRO A 68 -22.15 -9.60 -9.31
C PRO A 68 -22.17 -10.64 -8.18
N VAL A 69 -23.28 -11.39 -8.06
CA VAL A 69 -23.45 -12.50 -7.10
C VAL A 69 -22.50 -13.67 -7.38
N ALA A 70 -21.87 -13.71 -8.56
CA ALA A 70 -21.06 -14.86 -8.98
C ALA A 70 -19.56 -14.60 -8.86
N LYS A 71 -19.04 -14.66 -7.62
CA LYS A 71 -17.61 -14.76 -7.26
C LYS A 71 -16.79 -13.52 -7.70
N PRO A 72 -15.76 -13.11 -6.94
CA PRO A 72 -14.81 -12.15 -7.47
C PRO A 72 -14.22 -12.78 -8.74
N LYS A 73 -14.56 -12.23 -9.91
CA LYS A 73 -13.90 -12.57 -11.16
C LYS A 73 -12.47 -12.08 -10.99
N VAL A 74 -11.63 -12.92 -10.40
CA VAL A 74 -10.20 -12.70 -10.32
C VAL A 74 -9.74 -12.78 -11.76
N ILE A 75 -9.73 -11.63 -12.43
CA ILE A 75 -9.16 -11.51 -13.76
C ILE A 75 -7.68 -11.81 -13.52
N SER A 76 -7.29 -13.06 -13.76
CA SER A 76 -5.89 -13.44 -13.73
C SER A 76 -5.26 -12.72 -14.91
N VAL A 77 -4.76 -11.51 -14.68
CA VAL A 77 -3.97 -10.80 -15.66
C VAL A 77 -2.82 -11.73 -15.98
N LYS A 78 -2.83 -12.34 -17.17
CA LYS A 78 -1.71 -13.12 -17.70
C LYS A 78 -0.52 -12.17 -17.70
N LYS A 79 0.29 -12.23 -16.65
CA LYS A 79 1.49 -11.39 -16.54
C LYS A 79 2.36 -11.74 -17.73
N LYS A 80 2.47 -10.81 -18.68
CA LYS A 80 3.28 -10.95 -19.88
C LYS A 80 4.68 -11.39 -19.45
N ASP A 81 5.08 -12.62 -19.82
CA ASP A 81 6.33 -13.27 -19.36
C ASP A 81 7.59 -12.44 -19.65
N TRP A 82 7.49 -11.47 -20.55
CA TRP A 82 8.54 -10.51 -20.86
C TRP A 82 9.03 -9.71 -19.63
N SER A 83 8.14 -9.35 -18.70
CA SER A 83 8.52 -8.66 -17.45
C SER A 83 9.42 -9.52 -16.55
N ARG A 84 9.35 -10.86 -16.66
CA ARG A 84 10.24 -11.75 -15.92
C ARG A 84 11.66 -11.79 -16.49
N LYS A 85 11.82 -11.52 -17.79
CA LYS A 85 13.13 -11.54 -18.49
C LYS A 85 13.88 -10.20 -18.39
N LEU A 86 13.15 -9.09 -18.23
CA LEU A 86 13.69 -7.73 -18.10
C LEU A 86 14.81 -7.58 -17.05
N PRO A 87 14.68 -8.09 -15.80
CA PRO A 87 15.76 -7.97 -14.82
C PRO A 87 17.04 -8.71 -15.28
N TYR A 88 16.92 -9.90 -15.89
CA TYR A 88 18.09 -10.65 -16.34
C TYR A 88 18.84 -9.95 -17.48
N ILE A 89 18.10 -9.32 -18.40
CA ILE A 89 18.70 -8.53 -19.49
C ILE A 89 19.43 -7.31 -18.89
N PHE A 90 18.80 -6.59 -17.97
CA PHE A 90 19.39 -5.43 -17.30
C PHE A 90 20.67 -5.81 -16.52
N PHE A 91 20.65 -6.92 -15.78
CA PHE A 91 21.84 -7.42 -15.08
C PHE A 91 22.93 -7.88 -16.05
N GLY A 92 22.57 -8.58 -17.12
CA GLY A 92 23.51 -9.01 -18.15
C GLY A 92 24.24 -7.82 -18.79
N THR A 93 23.51 -6.75 -19.11
CA THR A 93 24.11 -5.54 -19.67
C THR A 93 25.00 -4.82 -18.67
N MET A 94 24.61 -4.75 -17.39
CA MET A 94 25.42 -4.07 -16.39
C MET A 94 26.73 -4.81 -16.09
N VAL A 95 26.68 -6.15 -16.01
CA VAL A 95 27.88 -6.99 -15.84
C VAL A 95 28.78 -6.89 -17.07
N ALA A 96 28.21 -6.90 -18.28
CA ALA A 96 28.98 -6.75 -19.51
C ALA A 96 29.73 -5.40 -19.53
N ILE A 97 29.09 -4.30 -19.15
CA ILE A 97 29.73 -2.98 -19.07
C ILE A 97 30.86 -2.97 -18.04
N LEU A 98 30.67 -3.62 -16.88
CA LEU A 98 31.69 -3.72 -15.83
C LEU A 98 32.89 -4.55 -16.32
N VAL A 99 32.66 -5.69 -16.97
CA VAL A 99 33.73 -6.52 -17.51
C VAL A 99 34.49 -5.76 -18.59
N VAL A 100 33.80 -5.06 -19.49
CA VAL A 100 34.43 -4.24 -20.52
C VAL A 100 35.26 -3.11 -19.90
N SER A 101 34.78 -2.43 -18.86
CA SER A 101 35.54 -1.36 -18.21
C SER A 101 36.79 -1.88 -17.49
N VAL A 102 36.73 -3.07 -16.87
CA VAL A 102 37.89 -3.73 -16.26
C VAL A 102 38.90 -4.15 -17.33
N ILE A 103 38.45 -4.72 -18.45
CA ILE A 103 39.32 -5.05 -19.58
C ILE A 103 40.03 -3.80 -20.09
N ILE A 104 39.30 -2.71 -20.34
CA ILE A 104 39.89 -1.43 -20.75
C ILE A 104 40.90 -0.95 -19.70
N ALA A 105 40.59 -1.01 -18.41
CA ALA A 105 41.50 -0.58 -17.35
C ALA A 105 42.80 -1.40 -17.28
N ILE A 106 42.74 -2.70 -17.57
CA ILE A 106 43.93 -3.59 -17.63
C ILE A 106 44.76 -3.31 -18.89
N PHE A 107 44.12 -3.16 -20.05
CA PHE A 107 44.83 -2.97 -21.32
C PHE A 107 45.33 -1.55 -21.55
N TYR A 108 44.67 -0.53 -20.97
CA TYR A 108 45.11 0.86 -20.99
C TYR A 108 45.90 1.25 -19.74
N GLN A 109 46.30 0.29 -18.91
CA GLN A 109 47.22 0.56 -17.82
C GLN A 109 48.55 1.00 -18.44
N PRO A 110 49.02 2.25 -18.20
CA PRO A 110 50.23 2.73 -18.84
C PRO A 110 51.40 1.85 -18.38
N THR A 111 51.92 1.05 -19.31
CA THR A 111 53.21 0.37 -19.15
C THR A 111 54.19 1.44 -18.71
N SER A 112 54.83 1.23 -17.57
CA SER A 112 55.76 2.18 -16.94
C SER A 112 57.02 2.35 -17.80
N ALA A 113 56.86 3.00 -18.96
CA ALA A 113 57.91 3.61 -19.73
C ALA A 113 57.63 5.12 -19.64
N THR A 114 58.37 5.74 -18.74
CA THR A 114 58.51 7.18 -18.52
C THR A 114 58.29 8.03 -19.77
N VAL A 115 57.09 8.60 -19.89
CA VAL A 115 56.88 9.90 -20.52
C VAL A 115 56.13 10.75 -19.51
N GLN A 116 56.87 11.62 -18.83
CA GLN A 116 56.30 12.66 -17.98
C GLN A 116 55.58 13.67 -18.89
N GLN A 117 54.33 13.40 -19.23
CA GLN A 117 53.39 14.46 -19.55
C GLN A 117 52.73 14.84 -18.23
N GLU A 118 52.93 16.10 -17.79
CA GLU A 118 52.21 16.65 -16.66
C GLU A 118 50.70 16.43 -16.88
N PRO A 119 50.04 15.61 -16.04
CA PRO A 119 48.62 15.42 -16.17
C PRO A 119 47.97 16.75 -15.79
N ASN A 120 47.24 17.33 -16.74
CA ASN A 120 46.42 18.50 -16.52
C ASN A 120 45.60 18.27 -15.24
N ILE A 121 45.82 19.11 -14.21
CA ILE A 121 45.46 18.85 -12.81
C ILE A 121 43.96 18.52 -12.68
N LEU A 122 43.14 19.14 -13.53
CA LEU A 122 41.71 18.93 -13.65
C LEU A 122 41.34 17.48 -14.04
N ILE A 123 42.09 16.85 -14.93
CA ILE A 123 41.82 15.48 -15.39
C ILE A 123 42.15 14.48 -14.28
N LYS A 124 43.21 14.75 -13.51
CA LYS A 124 43.61 13.90 -12.38
C LYS A 124 42.59 13.98 -11.24
N GLU A 125 42.12 15.17 -10.89
CA GLU A 125 41.07 15.33 -9.88
C GLU A 125 39.73 14.74 -10.33
N LEU A 126 39.30 14.96 -11.59
CA LEU A 126 38.08 14.33 -12.10
C LEU A 126 38.19 12.80 -12.13
N SER A 127 39.34 12.26 -12.53
CA SER A 127 39.60 10.82 -12.52
C SER A 127 39.53 10.24 -11.11
N ASP A 128 40.12 10.92 -10.12
CA ASP A 128 40.18 10.42 -8.75
C ASP A 128 38.83 10.55 -8.03
N LEU A 129 38.06 11.61 -8.33
CA LEU A 129 36.67 11.74 -7.90
C LEU A 129 35.82 10.64 -8.54
N PHE A 130 35.92 10.42 -9.85
CA PHE A 130 35.17 9.36 -10.51
C PHE A 130 35.57 7.98 -9.98
N SER A 131 36.84 7.66 -9.80
CA SER A 131 37.25 6.32 -9.35
C SER A 131 36.69 5.98 -7.95
N LYS A 132 36.76 6.93 -7.01
CA LYS A 132 36.31 6.77 -5.62
C LYS A 132 34.79 6.74 -5.52
N TYR A 133 34.11 7.70 -6.15
CA TYR A 133 32.65 7.75 -6.09
C TYR A 133 32.02 6.64 -6.93
N PHE A 134 32.57 6.30 -8.09
CA PHE A 134 32.01 5.26 -8.95
C PHE A 134 32.11 3.86 -8.34
N THR A 135 33.22 3.54 -7.67
CA THR A 135 33.34 2.27 -6.93
C THR A 135 32.38 2.23 -5.74
N GLN A 136 32.28 3.31 -4.98
CA GLN A 136 31.36 3.39 -3.83
C GLN A 136 29.89 3.32 -4.27
N LEU A 137 29.53 4.01 -5.36
CA LEU A 137 28.18 3.99 -5.95
C LEU A 137 27.87 2.63 -6.58
N GLY A 138 28.88 2.00 -7.20
CA GLY A 138 28.78 0.63 -7.71
C GLY A 138 28.49 -0.38 -6.61
N ILE A 139 29.20 -0.31 -5.47
CA ILE A 139 28.96 -1.18 -4.31
C ILE A 139 27.56 -0.94 -3.73
N LEU A 140 27.16 0.33 -3.56
CA LEU A 140 25.85 0.69 -3.00
C LEU A 140 24.71 0.23 -3.92
N LEU A 141 24.86 0.41 -5.24
CA LEU A 141 23.90 -0.09 -6.23
C LEU A 141 23.81 -1.62 -6.20
N ASN A 142 24.96 -2.31 -6.11
CA ASN A 142 25.00 -3.77 -6.02
C ASN A 142 24.36 -4.29 -4.73
N LEU A 143 24.50 -3.57 -3.61
CA LEU A 143 23.82 -3.84 -2.34
C LEU A 143 22.30 -3.68 -2.46
N ILE A 144 21.82 -2.57 -3.04
CA ILE A 144 20.39 -2.33 -3.29
C ILE A 144 19.81 -3.43 -4.17
N VAL A 145 20.54 -3.84 -5.21
CA VAL A 145 20.18 -4.94 -6.09
C VAL A 145 20.10 -6.26 -5.31
N MET A 146 21.08 -6.56 -4.47
CA MET A 146 21.09 -7.77 -3.65
C MET A 146 19.89 -7.79 -2.71
N LEU A 147 19.56 -6.65 -2.10
CA LEU A 147 18.40 -6.50 -1.22
C LEU A 147 17.08 -6.68 -1.99
N ALA A 148 16.96 -6.13 -3.19
CA ALA A 148 15.79 -6.29 -4.05
C ALA A 148 15.61 -7.74 -4.53
N LEU A 149 16.72 -8.45 -4.80
CA LEU A 149 16.69 -9.88 -5.12
C LEU A 149 16.33 -10.72 -3.89
N PHE A 150 16.85 -10.37 -2.72
CA PHE A 150 16.52 -11.02 -1.45
C PHE A 150 15.02 -10.85 -1.13
N ASP A 151 14.47 -9.64 -1.25
CA ASP A 151 13.04 -9.41 -1.09
C ASP A 151 12.21 -10.25 -2.08
N LYS A 152 12.60 -10.23 -3.36
CA LYS A 152 11.84 -10.92 -4.41
C LYS A 152 11.93 -12.44 -4.34
N LYS A 153 13.10 -13.00 -4.00
CA LYS A 153 13.33 -14.46 -3.98
C LYS A 153 13.09 -15.11 -2.62
N ILE A 154 13.24 -14.39 -1.51
CA ILE A 154 13.15 -14.96 -0.15
C ILE A 154 11.92 -14.42 0.58
N LEU A 155 11.75 -13.11 0.67
CA LEU A 155 10.63 -12.53 1.43
C LEU A 155 9.28 -12.78 0.76
N ARG A 156 9.14 -12.51 -0.55
CA ARG A 156 7.86 -12.71 -1.26
C ARG A 156 7.32 -14.14 -1.24
N PRO A 157 8.10 -15.22 -1.46
CA PRO A 157 7.58 -16.58 -1.32
C PRO A 157 7.31 -16.93 0.14
N TYR A 158 8.15 -16.49 1.09
CA TYR A 158 7.95 -16.72 2.52
C TYR A 158 6.62 -16.14 3.03
N PHE A 159 6.28 -14.90 2.66
CA PHE A 159 5.01 -14.27 3.05
C PHE A 159 3.80 -14.78 2.25
N LYS A 160 3.98 -15.31 1.04
CA LYS A 160 2.90 -15.96 0.30
C LYS A 160 2.50 -17.31 0.88
N GLN A 161 3.48 -18.08 1.39
CA GLN A 161 3.20 -19.35 2.08
C GLN A 161 2.54 -19.15 3.44
N ARG A 162 2.77 -18.00 4.10
CA ARG A 162 2.13 -17.64 5.38
C ARG A 162 0.83 -16.85 5.27
N ARG A 163 0.17 -16.78 4.10
CA ARG A 163 -1.24 -16.37 4.07
C ARG A 163 -2.06 -17.48 4.72
N ILE A 164 -2.14 -17.42 6.05
CA ILE A 164 -3.08 -18.17 6.88
C ILE A 164 -4.46 -17.88 6.30
N SER A 165 -5.09 -18.94 5.79
CA SER A 165 -6.52 -18.96 5.55
C SER A 165 -7.16 -18.84 6.93
N LEU A 166 -7.58 -17.63 7.32
CA LEU A 166 -8.57 -17.47 8.37
C LEU A 166 -9.90 -17.94 7.75
N GLY A 167 -10.13 -19.25 7.85
CA GLY A 167 -11.44 -19.86 7.73
C GLY A 167 -12.10 -19.91 9.10
#